data_AF-A0A8D8WFW3-F1
#
_entry.id   AF-A0A8D8WFW3-F1
#
_cell.length_a   1.000
_cell.length_b   1.000
_cell.length_c   1.000
_cell.angle_alpha   90.00
_cell.angle_beta   90.00
_cell.angle_gamma   90.00
#
_symmetry.space_group_name_H-M   'P 1'
#
loop_
_entity.id
_entity.type
_entity.pdbx_description
1 polymer ?
#
loop_
_entity_poly.entity_id
_entity_poly.type
_entity_poly.pdbx_seq_one_letter_code
_entity_poly.pdbx_strand_id
1 'polypeptide(L)'
;MFSLAEFFGNSCRPGPWASEQTFDEKLKKDFASMCQLCDNPHPTVCSYNSHDSGTHKEALDCLTQKDADVTYVALNYVQEYFGLNTIHKSSEELPSIPTAAAFHTDYKFLCPNKTVQPLDISEPCAWVRQPWNVVVARKSNDIASTLRDLLPQWLPDIQFRRDTISWQSVLYRIIQRQDIQYTFVPAARPLNSLVEYIGRGREIPTSPEIDPCRRPISWCTISPLEQQKCLWLQYAVLTHGIAPNLRCIQAPSKADCLRMIHEDQVDIVGIDSDLGYLARQPIYNASALLYQDSSSSGNYKTIAVVKDGQPLVKNFKSLQGKKACFSQYQSLAWISFLNVTKSLKLLPRRCGYAKAAGSFLSGACLPGLKTFNQTEPENLCYACKADECYGQGIPGNSYTGDYGALLCLSSGAGDVAFINYKNLLDSEGSLSLHKDFVNTFRVMCRNGSLSQSPGFDVDDACLLSAGVGGEIVTKKSRWNRDATQLLLKIDDCFGAFLNNDEGVLHVYEKFQNTGNLLFQSTTVSLLLPEDENYDSVNSYKALLKLETCSQAAAILNIHHTVLFAVLLATVRQIIL
;
A
#
# COMPACT_ATOMS: atom_id res chain seq x y z
N MET A 1 -24.01 -0.39 -0.88
CA MET A 1 -24.59 0.52 -1.90
C MET A 1 -25.90 -0.03 -2.42
N PHE A 2 -25.92 -1.22 -3.03
CA PHE A 2 -27.17 -1.89 -3.45
C PHE A 2 -28.30 -1.81 -2.40
N SER A 3 -28.04 -2.24 -1.16
CA SER A 3 -29.04 -2.19 -0.08
C SER A 3 -29.55 -0.78 0.27
N LEU A 4 -28.73 0.26 0.10
CA LEU A 4 -29.15 1.64 0.35
C LEU A 4 -29.99 2.18 -0.81
N ALA A 5 -29.57 1.92 -2.05
CA ALA A 5 -30.28 2.32 -3.25
C ALA A 5 -31.67 1.66 -3.32
N GLU A 6 -31.75 0.37 -2.97
CA GLU A 6 -33.01 -0.38 -2.92
C GLU A 6 -33.94 0.09 -1.80
N PHE A 7 -33.39 0.41 -0.62
CA PHE A 7 -34.19 0.80 0.54
C PHE A 7 -34.78 2.21 0.41
N PHE A 8 -33.98 3.20 0.02
CA PHE A 8 -34.41 4.60 -0.04
C PHE A 8 -34.95 5.03 -1.41
N GLY A 9 -34.62 4.32 -2.50
CA GLY A 9 -34.90 4.81 -3.85
C GLY A 9 -34.12 6.08 -4.17
N ASN A 10 -34.83 7.18 -4.45
CA ASN A 10 -34.23 8.47 -4.78
C ASN A 10 -33.65 9.13 -3.53
N SER A 11 -32.36 9.46 -3.55
CA SER A 11 -31.66 10.08 -2.42
C SER A 11 -30.54 11.00 -2.90
N CYS A 12 -29.91 11.72 -1.97
CA CYS A 12 -28.65 12.41 -2.21
C CYS A 12 -27.57 11.90 -1.26
N ARG A 13 -26.60 11.16 -1.80
CA ARG A 13 -25.38 10.75 -1.12
C ARG A 13 -24.17 11.38 -1.81
N PRO A 14 -23.77 12.60 -1.43
CA PRO A 14 -22.71 13.31 -2.12
C PRO A 14 -21.31 12.78 -1.76
N GLY A 15 -20.31 13.22 -2.52
CA GLY A 15 -18.89 12.96 -2.23
C GLY A 15 -18.36 11.64 -2.82
N PRO A 16 -17.10 11.26 -2.50
CA PRO A 16 -16.49 10.04 -3.00
C PRO A 16 -17.07 8.79 -2.32
N TRP A 17 -17.38 7.78 -3.12
CA TRP A 17 -17.93 6.48 -2.72
C TRP A 17 -16.87 5.38 -2.78
N ALA A 18 -15.79 5.58 -3.53
CA ALA A 18 -14.59 4.77 -3.62
C ALA A 18 -13.35 5.66 -3.71
N SER A 19 -12.19 5.16 -3.31
CA SER A 19 -10.92 5.91 -3.42
C SER A 19 -10.43 5.99 -4.87
N GLU A 20 -10.74 4.98 -5.70
CA GLU A 20 -10.45 5.00 -7.13
C GLU A 20 -11.55 5.76 -7.89
N GLN A 21 -11.18 6.84 -8.59
CA GLN A 21 -12.12 7.74 -9.27
C GLN A 21 -12.98 7.04 -10.34
N THR A 22 -12.37 6.24 -11.23
CA THR A 22 -13.08 5.51 -12.29
C THR A 22 -14.09 4.51 -11.71
N PHE A 23 -13.74 3.88 -10.59
CA PHE A 23 -14.64 2.97 -9.90
C PHE A 23 -15.74 3.72 -9.14
N ASP A 24 -15.44 4.86 -8.55
CA ASP A 24 -16.40 5.78 -7.95
C ASP A 24 -17.48 6.24 -8.96
N GLU A 25 -17.05 6.72 -10.12
CA GLU A 25 -17.92 7.14 -11.22
C GLU A 25 -18.81 5.98 -11.70
N LYS A 26 -18.23 4.79 -11.80
CA LYS A 26 -18.99 3.58 -12.17
C LYS A 26 -20.05 3.26 -11.13
N LEU A 27 -19.73 3.32 -9.83
CA LEU A 27 -20.70 3.07 -8.77
C LEU A 27 -21.83 4.11 -8.79
N LYS A 28 -21.51 5.39 -8.98
CA LYS A 28 -22.50 6.47 -9.12
C LYS A 28 -23.41 6.28 -10.34
N LYS A 29 -22.88 5.74 -11.42
CA LYS A 29 -23.68 5.36 -12.59
C LYS A 29 -24.59 4.16 -12.31
N ASP A 30 -24.05 3.11 -11.68
CA ASP A 30 -24.79 1.87 -11.37
C ASP A 30 -25.89 2.10 -10.31
N PHE A 31 -25.70 3.07 -9.41
CA PHE A 31 -26.64 3.45 -8.35
C PHE A 31 -27.09 4.91 -8.44
N ALA A 32 -27.48 5.35 -9.65
CA ALA A 32 -27.81 6.74 -9.95
C ALA A 32 -28.95 7.33 -9.09
N SER A 33 -29.87 6.48 -8.58
CA SER A 33 -30.94 6.93 -7.68
C SER A 33 -30.40 7.60 -6.42
N MET A 34 -29.19 7.23 -5.97
CA MET A 34 -28.54 7.82 -4.80
C MET A 34 -27.95 9.22 -5.04
N CYS A 35 -27.99 9.74 -6.26
CA CYS A 35 -27.58 11.10 -6.59
C CYS A 35 -28.76 11.99 -7.02
N GLN A 36 -29.96 11.43 -7.14
CA GLN A 36 -31.09 12.08 -7.81
C GLN A 36 -31.62 13.32 -7.09
N LEU A 37 -31.52 13.38 -5.76
CA LEU A 37 -31.94 14.56 -4.98
C LEU A 37 -30.81 15.60 -4.82
N CYS A 38 -29.59 15.29 -5.25
CA CYS A 38 -28.48 16.24 -5.19
C CYS A 38 -28.69 17.42 -6.14
N ASP A 39 -28.01 18.55 -5.90
CA ASP A 39 -28.02 19.68 -6.84
C ASP A 39 -27.41 19.30 -8.20
N ASN A 40 -26.31 18.56 -8.14
CA ASN A 40 -25.58 18.08 -9.30
C ASN A 40 -25.66 16.55 -9.35
N PRO A 41 -26.70 15.94 -9.96
CA PRO A 41 -26.93 14.50 -9.94
C PRO A 41 -26.00 13.71 -10.88
N HIS A 42 -25.11 14.39 -11.62
CA HIS A 42 -24.24 13.75 -12.59
C HIS A 42 -23.27 12.77 -11.90
N PRO A 43 -23.04 11.55 -12.43
CA PRO A 43 -22.20 10.53 -11.78
C PRO A 43 -20.76 10.97 -11.50
N THR A 44 -20.21 11.93 -12.24
CA THR A 44 -18.85 12.43 -12.01
C THR A 44 -18.77 13.48 -10.90
N VAL A 45 -19.91 14.03 -10.46
CA VAL A 45 -19.98 15.12 -9.48
C VAL A 45 -20.72 14.67 -8.24
N CYS A 46 -22.00 14.26 -8.38
CA CYS A 46 -22.90 13.85 -7.30
C CYS A 46 -22.68 14.69 -6.03
N SER A 47 -23.05 15.97 -6.11
CA SER A 47 -22.73 16.95 -5.06
C SER A 47 -23.87 17.95 -4.83
N TYR A 48 -23.76 18.68 -3.73
CA TYR A 48 -24.47 19.94 -3.54
C TYR A 48 -23.81 21.07 -4.35
N ASN A 49 -24.48 22.22 -4.46
CA ASN A 49 -24.00 23.39 -5.22
C ASN A 49 -22.84 24.13 -4.53
N SER A 50 -22.73 24.05 -3.21
CA SER A 50 -21.51 24.44 -2.51
C SER A 50 -20.41 23.43 -2.86
N HIS A 51 -19.24 23.93 -3.26
CA HIS A 51 -18.08 23.09 -3.56
C HIS A 51 -17.53 22.36 -2.32
N ASP A 52 -18.03 22.71 -1.13
CA ASP A 52 -17.74 22.04 0.13
C ASP A 52 -18.58 20.75 0.21
N SER A 53 -17.91 19.61 0.15
CA SER A 53 -18.55 18.31 0.24
C SER A 53 -19.31 18.13 1.56
N GLY A 54 -20.61 17.82 1.48
CA GLY A 54 -21.31 17.09 2.56
C GLY A 54 -21.60 17.87 3.84
N THR A 55 -21.99 19.13 3.72
CA THR A 55 -22.43 19.90 4.88
C THR A 55 -23.84 19.44 5.35
N HIS A 56 -24.02 19.36 6.67
CA HIS A 56 -25.30 19.02 7.30
C HIS A 56 -26.42 20.01 6.95
N LYS A 57 -26.06 21.25 6.60
CA LYS A 57 -27.01 22.28 6.19
C LYS A 57 -27.69 21.95 4.86
N GLU A 58 -26.93 21.51 3.86
CA GLU A 58 -27.43 21.19 2.53
C GLU A 58 -28.28 19.91 2.57
N ALA A 59 -27.96 18.99 3.49
CA ALA A 59 -28.83 17.84 3.78
C ALA A 59 -30.17 18.27 4.39
N LEU A 60 -30.22 19.39 5.13
CA LEU A 60 -31.46 20.03 5.62
C LEU A 60 -32.16 20.84 4.52
N ASP A 61 -31.42 21.49 3.62
CA ASP A 61 -32.00 22.11 2.42
C ASP A 61 -32.68 21.06 1.54
N CYS A 62 -32.06 19.88 1.39
CA CYS A 62 -32.66 18.76 0.66
C CYS A 62 -33.99 18.31 1.30
N LEU A 63 -34.05 18.23 2.64
CA LEU A 63 -35.27 17.91 3.39
C LEU A 63 -36.36 18.98 3.19
N THR A 64 -36.01 20.26 3.25
CA THR A 64 -36.98 21.35 3.29
C THR A 64 -37.37 21.90 1.91
N GLN A 65 -36.56 21.68 0.87
CA GLN A 65 -36.73 22.29 -0.45
C GLN A 65 -36.83 21.30 -1.61
N LYS A 66 -36.44 20.03 -1.41
CA LYS A 66 -36.31 19.04 -2.50
C LYS A 66 -37.11 17.76 -2.28
N ASP A 67 -38.19 17.84 -1.52
CA ASP A 67 -39.16 16.74 -1.33
C ASP A 67 -38.51 15.45 -0.79
N ALA A 68 -37.42 15.57 -0.01
CA ALA A 68 -36.84 14.43 0.68
C ALA A 68 -37.64 14.14 1.95
N ASP A 69 -37.93 12.87 2.23
CA ASP A 69 -38.72 12.48 3.41
C ASP A 69 -37.92 12.46 4.72
N VAL A 70 -36.61 12.24 4.64
CA VAL A 70 -35.73 12.06 5.80
C VAL A 70 -34.31 12.54 5.52
N THR A 71 -33.64 13.07 6.54
CA THR A 71 -32.23 13.46 6.47
C THR A 71 -31.49 13.04 7.74
N TYR A 72 -30.17 12.81 7.61
CA TYR A 72 -29.30 12.40 8.70
C TYR A 72 -28.31 13.52 9.00
N VAL A 73 -28.50 14.20 10.14
CA VAL A 73 -27.70 15.37 10.50
C VAL A 73 -27.37 15.42 11.99
N ALA A 74 -26.27 16.09 12.34
CA ALA A 74 -25.93 16.34 13.72
C ALA A 74 -26.87 17.40 14.34
N LEU A 75 -27.17 17.24 15.63
CA LEU A 75 -28.20 18.01 16.34
C LEU A 75 -27.94 19.53 16.31
N ASN A 76 -26.69 19.94 16.48
CA ASN A 76 -26.31 21.35 16.48
C ASN A 76 -26.72 22.07 15.17
N TYR A 77 -26.58 21.39 14.03
CA TYR A 77 -26.98 21.94 12.73
C TYR A 77 -28.49 22.08 12.59
N VAL A 78 -29.28 21.15 13.14
CA VAL A 78 -30.75 21.29 13.19
C VAL A 78 -31.14 22.51 14.00
N GLN A 79 -30.53 22.68 15.18
CA GLN A 79 -30.83 23.80 16.06
C GLN A 79 -30.43 25.14 15.45
N GLU A 80 -29.29 25.21 14.77
CA GLU A 80 -28.85 26.40 14.05
C GLU A 80 -29.76 26.71 12.85
N TYR A 81 -30.04 25.71 12.02
CA TYR A 81 -30.80 25.83 10.79
C TYR A 81 -32.22 26.38 11.03
N PHE A 82 -32.92 25.82 12.02
CA PHE A 82 -34.27 26.22 12.41
C PHE A 82 -34.33 27.36 13.45
N GLY A 83 -33.18 27.89 13.90
CA GLY A 83 -33.13 28.99 14.86
C GLY A 83 -33.59 28.63 16.28
N LEU A 84 -33.38 27.38 16.70
CA LEU A 84 -33.78 26.86 18.02
C LEU A 84 -32.73 27.12 19.11
N ASN A 85 -31.54 27.63 18.73
CA ASN A 85 -30.46 28.00 19.65
C ASN A 85 -30.77 29.31 20.41
N THR A 86 -31.80 29.30 21.27
CA THR A 86 -32.18 30.45 22.12
C THR A 86 -31.83 30.27 23.60
N ILE A 87 -31.28 29.11 24.00
CA ILE A 87 -31.17 28.75 25.43
C ILE A 87 -29.76 28.98 26.03
N HIS A 88 -28.71 29.20 25.21
CA HIS A 88 -27.33 29.36 25.73
C HIS A 88 -26.52 30.55 25.18
N LYS A 89 -27.11 31.43 24.36
CA LYS A 89 -26.42 32.68 23.98
C LYS A 89 -26.59 33.71 25.11
N SER A 90 -25.47 34.09 25.73
CA SER A 90 -25.40 35.28 26.56
C SER A 90 -25.95 36.48 25.78
N SER A 91 -26.64 37.37 26.48
CA SER A 91 -27.50 38.47 26.01
C SER A 91 -26.86 39.53 25.09
N GLU A 92 -25.67 39.30 24.52
CA GLU A 92 -24.94 40.26 23.67
C GLU A 92 -24.71 39.77 22.22
N GLU A 93 -25.02 38.51 21.87
CA GLU A 93 -24.96 38.04 20.48
C GLU A 93 -26.33 38.13 19.80
N LEU A 94 -26.37 38.79 18.63
CA LEU A 94 -27.55 38.90 17.77
C LEU A 94 -28.16 37.50 17.52
N PRO A 95 -29.49 37.31 17.64
CA PRO A 95 -30.12 36.02 17.35
C PRO A 95 -29.76 35.59 15.92
N SER A 96 -29.23 34.37 15.79
CA SER A 96 -28.93 33.76 14.50
C SER A 96 -30.23 33.65 13.71
N ILE A 97 -30.32 34.40 12.60
CA ILE A 97 -31.49 34.42 11.72
C ILE A 97 -31.67 32.98 11.20
N PRO A 98 -32.86 32.35 11.34
CA PRO A 98 -33.11 31.03 10.81
C PRO A 98 -32.78 31.02 9.31
N THR A 99 -32.01 30.03 8.87
CA THR A 99 -31.72 29.85 7.44
C THR A 99 -32.74 28.94 6.78
N ALA A 100 -33.55 28.22 7.57
CA ALA A 100 -34.64 27.39 7.09
C ALA A 100 -35.70 28.20 6.32
N ALA A 101 -36.08 27.70 5.15
CA ALA A 101 -37.24 28.17 4.39
C ALA A 101 -38.59 27.63 4.93
N ALA A 102 -38.56 26.90 6.06
CA ALA A 102 -39.72 26.19 6.62
C ALA A 102 -39.78 26.31 8.15
N PHE A 103 -40.97 26.09 8.73
CA PHE A 103 -41.19 26.19 10.17
C PHE A 103 -40.76 24.91 10.89
N HIS A 104 -40.13 25.05 12.06
CA HIS A 104 -39.66 23.91 12.86
C HIS A 104 -40.78 22.96 13.32
N THR A 105 -42.02 23.46 13.41
CA THR A 105 -43.21 22.67 13.80
C THR A 105 -43.60 21.59 12.80
N ASP A 106 -43.15 21.73 11.55
CA ASP A 106 -43.50 20.82 10.46
C ASP A 106 -42.60 19.58 10.42
N TYR A 107 -41.52 19.58 11.22
CA TYR A 107 -40.49 18.54 11.22
C TYR A 107 -40.36 17.90 12.61
N LYS A 108 -39.81 16.69 12.64
CA LYS A 108 -39.66 15.88 13.86
C LYS A 108 -38.38 15.06 13.82
N PHE A 109 -37.83 14.74 14.98
CA PHE A 109 -36.79 13.72 15.13
C PHE A 109 -37.40 12.32 15.06
N LEU A 110 -36.76 11.41 14.32
CA LEU A 110 -37.10 9.98 14.31
C LEU A 110 -36.19 9.22 15.27
N CYS A 111 -36.78 8.53 16.24
CA CYS A 111 -36.04 7.85 17.31
C CYS A 111 -35.80 6.35 17.01
N PRO A 112 -34.73 5.74 17.55
CA PRO A 112 -34.44 4.30 17.36
C PRO A 112 -35.54 3.35 17.84
N ASN A 113 -36.31 3.77 18.84
CA ASN A 113 -37.48 3.05 19.38
C ASN A 113 -38.74 3.20 18.50
N LYS A 114 -38.61 3.73 17.28
CA LYS A 114 -39.70 3.94 16.29
C LYS A 114 -40.71 5.03 16.67
N THR A 115 -40.39 5.88 17.64
CA THR A 115 -41.22 7.06 17.97
C THR A 115 -40.69 8.32 17.29
N VAL A 116 -41.47 9.39 17.30
CA VAL A 116 -41.04 10.72 16.84
C VAL A 116 -41.08 11.74 17.98
N GLN A 117 -40.19 12.73 17.94
CA GLN A 117 -40.11 13.83 18.90
C GLN A 117 -40.13 15.18 18.18
N PRO A 118 -40.72 16.23 18.77
CA PRO A 118 -40.70 17.57 18.17
C PRO A 118 -39.28 18.16 18.19
N LEU A 119 -39.00 19.13 17.31
CA LEU A 119 -37.65 19.71 17.18
C LEU A 119 -37.25 20.62 18.35
N ASP A 120 -38.21 21.17 19.08
CA ASP A 120 -38.01 22.11 20.20
C ASP A 120 -37.73 21.43 21.55
N ILE A 121 -37.61 20.10 21.57
CA ILE A 121 -37.28 19.35 22.78
C ILE A 121 -35.83 19.60 23.21
N SER A 122 -35.60 19.74 24.52
CA SER A 122 -34.26 20.04 25.07
C SER A 122 -33.25 18.92 24.90
N GLU A 123 -33.67 17.67 25.04
CA GLU A 123 -32.82 16.48 24.92
C GLU A 123 -33.44 15.46 23.95
N PRO A 124 -33.24 15.62 22.64
CA PRO A 124 -33.82 14.70 21.67
C PRO A 124 -33.14 13.32 21.71
N CYS A 125 -33.89 12.34 21.23
CA CYS A 125 -33.38 11.03 20.90
C CYS A 125 -32.30 11.13 19.80
N ALA A 126 -31.31 10.25 19.87
CA ALA A 126 -30.24 10.20 18.88
C ALA A 126 -29.95 8.74 18.53
N TRP A 127 -29.60 8.49 17.28
CA TRP A 127 -29.20 7.16 16.81
C TRP A 127 -27.76 6.83 17.23
N VAL A 128 -26.91 7.86 17.25
CA VAL A 128 -25.51 7.78 17.69
C VAL A 128 -25.20 9.04 18.48
N ARG A 129 -24.44 8.91 19.58
CA ARG A 129 -23.87 10.03 20.33
C ARG A 129 -22.36 9.91 20.28
N GLN A 130 -21.72 10.73 19.46
CA GLN A 130 -20.25 10.72 19.35
C GLN A 130 -19.66 11.26 20.67
N PRO A 131 -18.85 10.48 21.41
CA PRO A 131 -18.17 10.97 22.60
C PRO A 131 -17.15 12.07 22.24
N TRP A 132 -16.92 12.98 23.18
CA TRP A 132 -15.89 14.00 23.05
C TRP A 132 -14.48 13.39 23.08
N ASN A 133 -13.51 14.13 22.53
CA ASN A 133 -12.11 13.78 22.68
C ASN A 133 -11.72 13.80 24.16
N VAL A 134 -10.96 12.81 24.62
CA VAL A 134 -10.54 12.66 26.02
C VAL A 134 -9.04 12.45 26.14
N VAL A 135 -8.44 13.05 27.17
CA VAL A 135 -7.05 12.75 27.55
C VAL A 135 -7.04 11.43 28.32
N VAL A 136 -6.34 10.43 27.79
CA VAL A 136 -6.20 9.12 28.42
C VAL A 136 -4.90 9.07 29.21
N ALA A 137 -4.99 8.71 30.50
CA ALA A 137 -3.84 8.57 31.38
C ALA A 137 -3.94 7.27 32.19
N ARG A 138 -2.77 6.77 32.63
CA ARG A 138 -2.72 5.57 33.47
C ARG A 138 -3.39 5.87 34.82
N LYS A 139 -4.22 4.93 35.29
CA LYS A 139 -4.88 5.05 36.60
C LYS A 139 -3.91 4.89 37.77
N SER A 140 -2.81 4.15 37.61
CA SER A 140 -1.85 3.91 38.70
C SER A 140 -1.14 5.20 39.14
N ASN A 141 -0.76 5.27 40.41
CA ASN A 141 -0.01 6.38 41.01
C ASN A 141 -0.73 7.74 40.88
N ASP A 142 -2.06 7.73 40.84
CA ASP A 142 -2.89 8.95 40.81
C ASP A 142 -2.54 9.92 39.66
N ILE A 143 -1.93 9.43 38.57
CA ILE A 143 -1.56 10.27 37.41
C ILE A 143 -2.81 10.87 36.77
N ALA A 144 -3.82 10.04 36.52
CA ALA A 144 -5.07 10.49 35.89
C ALA A 144 -5.81 11.54 36.74
N SER A 145 -5.87 11.38 38.07
CA SER A 145 -6.50 12.36 38.97
C SER A 145 -5.68 13.64 39.07
N THR A 146 -4.35 13.53 39.15
CA THR A 146 -3.44 14.68 39.18
C THR A 146 -3.58 15.51 37.90
N LEU A 147 -3.55 14.87 36.73
CA LEU A 147 -3.72 15.55 35.43
C LEU A 147 -5.11 16.14 35.25
N ARG A 148 -6.16 15.47 35.74
CA ARG A 148 -7.53 16.01 35.70
C ARG A 148 -7.62 17.37 36.40
N ASP A 149 -6.89 17.54 37.50
CA ASP A 149 -6.94 18.77 38.29
C ASP A 149 -5.97 19.84 37.75
N LEU A 150 -4.81 19.44 37.19
CA LEU A 150 -3.78 20.35 36.67
C LEU A 150 -4.04 20.85 35.24
N LEU A 151 -4.54 20.01 34.33
CA LEU A 151 -4.73 20.37 32.92
C LEU A 151 -5.62 21.60 32.74
N PRO A 152 -6.78 21.73 33.42
CA PRO A 152 -7.59 22.94 33.35
C PRO A 152 -6.88 24.19 33.92
N GLN A 153 -5.95 24.02 34.88
CA GLN A 153 -5.18 25.15 35.41
C GLN A 153 -4.09 25.60 34.45
N TRP A 154 -3.45 24.65 33.75
CA TRP A 154 -2.43 24.94 32.75
C TRP A 154 -3.02 25.47 31.44
N LEU A 155 -4.26 25.06 31.12
CA LEU A 155 -4.96 25.34 29.87
C LEU A 155 -6.39 25.90 30.12
N PRO A 156 -6.55 27.05 30.82
CA PRO A 156 -7.83 27.48 31.40
C PRO A 156 -8.93 27.94 30.43
N ASP A 157 -8.64 28.77 29.41
CA ASP A 157 -9.46 28.95 28.18
C ASP A 157 -8.97 30.10 27.27
N ILE A 158 -9.22 29.94 25.96
CA ILE A 158 -9.51 30.90 24.85
C ILE A 158 -8.49 31.95 24.36
N GLN A 159 -7.38 32.29 25.03
CA GLN A 159 -6.46 33.32 24.47
C GLN A 159 -4.96 32.99 24.47
N PHE A 160 -4.57 31.75 24.17
CA PHE A 160 -3.21 31.55 23.65
C PHE A 160 -3.15 32.14 22.24
N ARG A 161 -2.89 33.47 22.18
CA ARG A 161 -2.62 34.18 20.93
C ARG A 161 -1.60 33.37 20.14
N ARG A 162 -1.89 33.16 18.85
CA ARG A 162 -1.02 32.45 17.90
C ARG A 162 0.41 33.02 17.87
N ASP A 163 0.62 34.21 18.44
CA ASP A 163 1.85 34.98 18.39
C ASP A 163 2.79 34.79 19.61
N THR A 164 2.37 34.07 20.67
CA THR A 164 3.22 33.80 21.84
C THR A 164 3.62 32.33 21.91
N ILE A 165 4.90 32.02 21.67
CA ILE A 165 5.47 30.67 21.79
C ILE A 165 5.78 30.37 23.27
N SER A 166 4.78 29.91 24.02
CA SER A 166 4.96 29.33 25.35
C SER A 166 4.84 27.80 25.32
N TRP A 167 5.40 27.09 26.30
CA TRP A 167 5.24 25.62 26.36
C TRP A 167 3.77 25.21 26.49
N GLN A 168 2.92 26.02 27.13
CA GLN A 168 1.47 25.79 27.22
C GLN A 168 0.80 25.89 25.85
N SER A 169 1.18 26.88 25.02
CA SER A 169 0.65 27.02 23.66
C SER A 169 1.02 25.83 22.76
N VAL A 170 2.23 25.30 22.92
CA VAL A 170 2.70 24.10 22.22
C VAL A 170 1.96 22.87 22.72
N LEU A 171 1.84 22.69 24.04
CA LEU A 171 1.09 21.58 24.64
C LEU A 171 -0.39 21.60 24.22
N TYR A 172 -1.02 22.78 24.22
CA TYR A 172 -2.38 22.97 23.73
C TYR A 172 -2.53 22.52 22.28
N ARG A 173 -1.60 22.90 21.40
CA ARG A 173 -1.59 22.47 19.99
C ARG A 173 -1.44 20.95 19.84
N ILE A 174 -0.59 20.32 20.66
CA ILE A 174 -0.37 18.87 20.64
C ILE A 174 -1.64 18.12 21.09
N ILE A 175 -2.33 18.61 22.13
CA ILE A 175 -3.51 17.94 22.70
C ILE A 175 -4.77 18.21 21.88
N GLN A 176 -5.03 19.47 21.51
CA GLN A 176 -6.30 19.88 20.89
C GLN A 176 -6.33 19.81 19.36
N ARG A 177 -5.17 19.66 18.69
CA ARG A 177 -5.07 19.45 17.23
C ARG A 177 -6.05 20.31 16.39
N GLN A 178 -5.72 21.60 16.26
CA GLN A 178 -6.27 22.65 15.36
C GLN A 178 -7.80 22.94 15.29
N ASP A 179 -8.05 24.22 14.96
CA ASP A 179 -9.25 24.92 14.47
C ASP A 179 -10.55 24.99 15.28
N ILE A 180 -10.71 24.19 16.34
CA ILE A 180 -11.90 24.28 17.22
C ILE A 180 -11.45 24.63 18.65
N GLN A 181 -12.06 25.67 19.23
CA GLN A 181 -11.84 26.03 20.65
C GLN A 181 -12.51 24.98 21.53
N TYR A 182 -11.73 24.06 22.12
CA TYR A 182 -12.23 23.16 23.14
C TYR A 182 -11.93 23.70 24.54
N THR A 183 -12.94 23.75 25.40
CA THR A 183 -12.76 23.96 26.84
C THR A 183 -12.42 22.62 27.51
N PHE A 184 -11.36 22.57 28.32
CA PHE A 184 -11.07 21.39 29.12
C PHE A 184 -12.08 21.28 30.27
N VAL A 185 -13.03 20.36 30.14
CA VAL A 185 -14.00 20.08 31.20
C VAL A 185 -13.51 18.88 32.03
N PRO A 186 -13.26 19.05 33.34
CA PRO A 186 -12.96 17.92 34.22
C PRO A 186 -14.11 16.93 34.17
N ALA A 187 -13.80 15.65 33.92
CA ALA A 187 -14.84 14.62 33.94
C ALA A 187 -15.50 14.60 35.33
N ALA A 188 -16.80 14.88 35.39
CA ALA A 188 -17.59 14.92 36.62
C ALA A 188 -17.57 13.58 37.40
N ARG A 189 -17.23 12.48 36.71
CA ARG A 189 -16.94 11.18 37.31
C ARG A 189 -15.64 10.63 36.71
N PRO A 190 -14.81 9.91 37.49
CA PRO A 190 -13.63 9.24 36.95
C PRO A 190 -14.06 8.24 35.87
N LEU A 191 -13.61 8.45 34.65
CA LEU A 191 -13.76 7.49 33.55
C LEU A 191 -12.84 6.31 33.86
N ASN A 192 -13.39 5.26 34.45
CA ASN A 192 -12.61 4.09 34.86
C ASN A 192 -12.25 3.18 33.67
N SER A 193 -12.94 3.31 32.55
CA SER A 193 -12.74 2.50 31.34
C SER A 193 -13.06 3.30 30.08
N LEU A 194 -12.16 3.23 29.10
CA LEU A 194 -12.37 3.81 27.76
C LEU A 194 -13.53 3.11 27.02
N VAL A 195 -13.68 1.80 27.22
CA VAL A 195 -14.78 1.00 26.66
C VAL A 195 -16.13 1.49 27.19
N GLU A 196 -16.23 1.78 28.49
CA GLU A 196 -17.46 2.33 29.07
C GLU A 196 -17.75 3.73 28.52
N TYR A 197 -16.73 4.58 28.41
CA TYR A 197 -16.90 5.94 27.90
C TYR A 197 -17.41 5.95 26.45
N ILE A 198 -16.79 5.17 25.57
CA ILE A 198 -17.19 5.08 24.17
C ILE A 198 -18.55 4.39 24.03
N GLY A 199 -18.76 3.31 24.80
CA GLY A 199 -19.98 2.50 24.77
C GLY A 199 -21.26 3.23 25.20
N ARG A 200 -21.15 4.37 25.89
CA ARG A 200 -22.31 5.22 26.24
C ARG A 200 -22.98 5.86 25.02
N GLY A 201 -22.26 6.01 23.92
CA GLY A 201 -22.73 6.79 22.79
C GLY A 201 -22.75 6.04 21.46
N ARG A 202 -21.94 4.99 21.32
CA ARG A 202 -21.89 4.15 20.12
C ARG A 202 -21.44 2.74 20.43
N GLU A 203 -21.77 1.81 19.54
CA GLU A 203 -21.22 0.47 19.58
C GLU A 203 -19.70 0.50 19.30
N ILE A 204 -18.96 -0.36 20.00
CA ILE A 204 -17.52 -0.54 19.78
C ILE A 204 -17.36 -1.75 18.86
N PRO A 205 -16.69 -1.62 17.72
CA PRO A 205 -16.36 -2.77 16.87
C PRO A 205 -15.49 -3.75 17.67
N THR A 206 -16.00 -4.96 17.92
CA THR A 206 -15.33 -5.95 18.78
C THR A 206 -14.62 -7.07 18.01
N SER A 207 -14.92 -7.27 16.72
CA SER A 207 -14.24 -8.28 15.91
C SER A 207 -14.14 -7.90 14.42
N PRO A 208 -12.97 -8.11 13.80
CA PRO A 208 -12.77 -7.96 12.36
C PRO A 208 -13.46 -9.07 11.53
N GLU A 209 -14.10 -10.06 12.14
CA GLU A 209 -14.72 -11.19 11.42
C GLU A 209 -16.22 -10.99 11.13
N ILE A 210 -16.85 -9.94 11.68
CA ILE A 210 -18.30 -9.75 11.61
C ILE A 210 -18.65 -8.76 10.49
N ASP A 211 -18.44 -9.15 9.24
CA ASP A 211 -19.17 -8.56 8.11
C ASP A 211 -19.81 -9.71 7.30
N PRO A 212 -21.15 -9.91 7.39
CA PRO A 212 -21.84 -10.97 6.66
C PRO A 212 -21.75 -10.79 5.13
N CYS A 213 -21.41 -9.59 4.65
CA CYS A 213 -21.33 -9.26 3.24
C CYS A 213 -19.90 -9.35 2.68
N ARG A 214 -18.86 -9.30 3.53
CA ARG A 214 -17.45 -9.25 3.10
C ARG A 214 -16.57 -10.06 4.03
N ARG A 215 -15.76 -10.95 3.44
CA ARG A 215 -14.70 -11.64 4.20
C ARG A 215 -13.50 -10.70 4.44
N PRO A 216 -12.74 -10.89 5.53
CA PRO A 216 -11.51 -10.14 5.74
C PRO A 216 -10.43 -10.48 4.71
N ILE A 217 -9.60 -9.50 4.39
CA ILE A 217 -8.41 -9.65 3.54
C ILE A 217 -7.23 -10.10 4.41
N SER A 218 -6.63 -11.23 4.04
CA SER A 218 -5.52 -11.85 4.77
C SER A 218 -4.18 -11.36 4.26
N TRP A 219 -3.48 -10.56 5.05
CA TRP A 219 -2.14 -10.05 4.78
C TRP A 219 -1.08 -10.99 5.37
N CYS A 220 -0.15 -11.43 4.52
CA CYS A 220 0.96 -12.29 4.93
C CYS A 220 2.16 -11.48 5.45
N THR A 221 2.66 -11.81 6.63
CA THR A 221 3.85 -11.20 7.26
C THR A 221 4.96 -12.25 7.41
N ILE A 222 6.22 -11.82 7.57
CA ILE A 222 7.37 -12.74 7.62
C ILE A 222 8.19 -12.65 8.91
N SER A 223 7.90 -11.68 9.78
CA SER A 223 8.62 -11.52 11.05
C SER A 223 7.67 -11.17 12.19
N PRO A 224 8.05 -11.44 13.46
CA PRO A 224 7.22 -11.06 14.61
C PRO A 224 6.91 -9.56 14.67
N LEU A 225 7.88 -8.72 14.23
CA LEU A 225 7.70 -7.27 14.24
C LEU A 225 6.79 -6.79 13.11
N GLU A 226 6.88 -7.40 11.93
CA GLU A 226 5.93 -7.15 10.82
C GLU A 226 4.52 -7.62 11.19
N GLN A 227 4.39 -8.77 11.85
CA GLN A 227 3.12 -9.26 12.38
C GLN A 227 2.53 -8.28 13.40
N GLN A 228 3.34 -7.75 14.33
CA GLN A 228 2.87 -6.75 15.29
C GLN A 228 2.39 -5.47 14.60
N LYS A 229 3.13 -4.96 13.61
CA LYS A 229 2.72 -3.79 12.81
C LYS A 229 1.42 -4.06 12.05
N CYS A 230 1.26 -5.27 11.50
CA CYS A 230 0.02 -5.67 10.83
C CYS A 230 -1.17 -5.69 11.79
N LEU A 231 -1.00 -6.20 13.01
CA LEU A 231 -2.07 -6.20 14.02
C LEU A 231 -2.47 -4.77 14.40
N TRP A 232 -1.53 -3.84 14.50
CA TRP A 232 -1.84 -2.41 14.73
C TRP A 232 -2.64 -1.82 13.56
N LEU A 233 -2.23 -2.10 12.34
CA LEU A 233 -2.97 -1.69 11.14
C LEU A 233 -4.37 -2.31 11.09
N GLN A 234 -4.52 -3.58 11.49
CA GLN A 234 -5.81 -4.27 11.58
C GLN A 234 -6.77 -3.54 12.53
N TYR A 235 -6.30 -3.12 13.70
CA TYR A 235 -7.12 -2.33 14.63
C TYR A 235 -7.43 -0.94 14.08
N ALA A 236 -6.46 -0.27 13.45
CA ALA A 236 -6.68 1.05 12.85
C ALA A 236 -7.74 1.01 11.73
N VAL A 237 -7.65 0.01 10.83
CA VAL A 237 -8.67 -0.25 9.79
C VAL A 237 -10.05 -0.40 10.41
N LEU A 238 -10.17 -1.24 11.45
CA LEU A 238 -11.43 -1.49 12.14
C LEU A 238 -12.00 -0.23 12.82
N THR A 239 -11.17 0.53 13.56
CA THR A 239 -11.64 1.70 14.32
C THR A 239 -11.94 2.91 13.44
N HIS A 240 -11.36 2.98 12.23
CA HIS A 240 -11.68 3.98 11.22
C HIS A 240 -12.87 3.58 10.32
N GLY A 241 -13.49 2.42 10.56
CA GLY A 241 -14.62 1.94 9.75
C GLY A 241 -14.24 1.61 8.30
N ILE A 242 -12.97 1.30 8.04
CA ILE A 242 -12.48 0.90 6.73
C ILE A 242 -12.85 -0.57 6.52
N ALA A 243 -13.47 -0.87 5.37
CA ALA A 243 -13.93 -2.22 5.03
C ALA A 243 -13.47 -2.64 3.62
N PRO A 244 -13.20 -3.94 3.36
CA PRO A 244 -13.28 -5.07 4.28
C PRO A 244 -12.23 -5.05 5.40
N ASN A 245 -12.48 -5.79 6.48
CA ASN A 245 -11.54 -5.91 7.59
C ASN A 245 -10.22 -6.58 7.16
N LEU A 246 -9.17 -6.36 7.93
CA LEU A 246 -7.86 -6.98 7.73
C LEU A 246 -7.67 -8.19 8.65
N ARG A 247 -6.91 -9.18 8.20
CA ARG A 247 -6.42 -10.32 9.02
C ARG A 247 -4.94 -10.53 8.75
N CYS A 248 -4.14 -10.79 9.78
CA CYS A 248 -2.68 -10.91 9.66
C CYS A 248 -2.23 -12.36 9.88
N ILE A 249 -1.54 -12.95 8.91
CA ILE A 249 -1.04 -14.34 8.97
C ILE A 249 0.48 -14.33 8.77
N GLN A 250 1.23 -14.93 9.69
CA GLN A 250 2.69 -14.96 9.60
C GLN A 250 3.20 -16.24 8.93
N ALA A 251 4.16 -16.10 8.02
CA ALA A 251 4.89 -17.17 7.37
C ALA A 251 6.41 -17.04 7.64
N PRO A 252 7.23 -18.07 7.34
CA PRO A 252 8.68 -18.01 7.56
C PRO A 252 9.44 -17.10 6.59
N SER A 253 8.93 -16.88 5.37
CA SER A 253 9.61 -16.12 4.32
C SER A 253 8.64 -15.52 3.31
N LYS A 254 9.08 -14.55 2.49
CA LYS A 254 8.26 -14.00 1.40
C LYS A 254 7.95 -15.06 0.34
N ALA A 255 8.85 -16.02 0.10
CA ALA A 255 8.60 -17.16 -0.78
C ALA A 255 7.47 -18.06 -0.24
N ASP A 256 7.43 -18.30 1.07
CA ASP A 256 6.32 -19.02 1.71
C ASP A 256 5.01 -18.24 1.61
N CYS A 257 5.02 -16.91 1.80
CA CYS A 257 3.85 -16.09 1.56
C CYS A 257 3.33 -16.20 0.11
N LEU A 258 4.22 -16.14 -0.89
CA LEU A 258 3.84 -16.31 -2.29
C LEU A 258 3.22 -17.69 -2.56
N ARG A 259 3.76 -18.75 -1.93
CA ARG A 259 3.19 -20.10 -2.00
C ARG A 259 1.82 -20.16 -1.33
N MET A 260 1.66 -19.54 -0.16
CA MET A 260 0.37 -19.46 0.53
C MET A 260 -0.68 -18.66 -0.26
N ILE A 261 -0.27 -17.65 -1.03
CA ILE A 261 -1.15 -16.94 -2.00
C ILE A 261 -1.59 -17.90 -3.11
N HIS A 262 -0.65 -18.66 -3.68
CA HIS A 262 -0.95 -19.63 -4.72
C HIS A 262 -1.95 -20.71 -4.24
N GLU A 263 -1.80 -21.15 -2.98
CA GLU A 263 -2.63 -22.13 -2.28
C GLU A 263 -3.92 -21.54 -1.67
N ASP A 264 -4.25 -20.27 -1.94
CA ASP A 264 -5.45 -19.57 -1.42
C ASP A 264 -5.56 -19.50 0.13
N GLN A 265 -4.43 -19.59 0.84
CA GLN A 265 -4.37 -19.51 2.32
C GLN A 265 -4.27 -18.06 2.83
N VAL A 266 -3.67 -17.18 2.03
CA VAL A 266 -3.56 -15.74 2.28
C VAL A 266 -3.88 -14.98 1.00
N ASP A 267 -4.22 -13.70 1.12
CA ASP A 267 -4.73 -12.91 0.00
C ASP A 267 -3.66 -12.01 -0.61
N ILE A 268 -2.86 -11.37 0.24
CA ILE A 268 -1.87 -10.37 -0.19
C ILE A 268 -0.56 -10.46 0.59
N VAL A 269 0.52 -10.01 -0.04
CA VAL A 269 1.82 -9.78 0.60
C VAL A 269 2.53 -8.60 -0.09
N GLY A 270 3.14 -7.72 0.69
CA GLY A 270 4.09 -6.73 0.18
C GLY A 270 5.45 -7.36 -0.10
N ILE A 271 5.99 -7.14 -1.28
CA ILE A 271 7.32 -7.62 -1.71
C ILE A 271 8.15 -6.47 -2.29
N ASP A 272 9.47 -6.62 -2.22
CA ASP A 272 10.39 -5.78 -2.96
C ASP A 272 10.35 -6.15 -4.46
N SER A 273 10.63 -5.17 -5.32
CA SER A 273 10.60 -5.38 -6.77
C SER A 273 11.61 -6.44 -7.26
N ASP A 274 12.66 -6.72 -6.49
CA ASP A 274 13.59 -7.83 -6.76
C ASP A 274 12.91 -9.22 -6.76
N LEU A 275 11.78 -9.37 -6.07
CA LEU A 275 10.99 -10.60 -6.06
C LEU A 275 9.86 -10.61 -7.09
N GLY A 276 9.64 -9.51 -7.83
CA GLY A 276 8.47 -9.41 -8.71
C GLY A 276 8.48 -10.34 -9.91
N TYR A 277 9.65 -10.59 -10.51
CA TYR A 277 9.79 -11.59 -11.57
C TYR A 277 9.51 -13.00 -11.03
N LEU A 278 10.01 -13.29 -9.83
CA LEU A 278 9.81 -14.55 -9.15
C LEU A 278 8.32 -14.79 -8.84
N ALA A 279 7.64 -13.78 -8.26
CA ALA A 279 6.23 -13.86 -7.90
C ALA A 279 5.31 -14.23 -9.08
N ARG A 280 5.70 -13.84 -10.31
CA ARG A 280 4.96 -14.13 -11.55
C ARG A 280 5.31 -15.49 -12.17
N GLN A 281 6.27 -16.23 -11.63
CA GLN A 281 6.60 -17.57 -12.14
C GLN A 281 5.44 -18.54 -11.93
N PRO A 282 5.29 -19.58 -12.77
CA PRO A 282 4.15 -20.50 -12.70
C PRO A 282 3.92 -21.16 -11.33
N ILE A 283 4.98 -21.35 -10.54
CA ILE A 283 4.90 -21.94 -9.18
C ILE A 283 4.18 -21.04 -8.17
N TYR A 284 4.18 -19.72 -8.38
CA TYR A 284 3.52 -18.74 -7.51
C TYR A 284 2.31 -18.10 -8.19
N ASN A 285 2.40 -17.85 -9.50
CA ASN A 285 1.34 -17.30 -10.35
C ASN A 285 0.65 -16.06 -9.74
N ALA A 286 1.42 -15.21 -9.06
CA ALA A 286 0.95 -13.98 -8.46
C ALA A 286 1.09 -12.81 -9.43
N SER A 287 0.27 -11.80 -9.22
CA SER A 287 0.24 -10.55 -9.98
C SER A 287 0.24 -9.35 -9.04
N ALA A 288 0.76 -8.22 -9.50
CA ALA A 288 0.62 -6.95 -8.79
C ALA A 288 -0.86 -6.62 -8.58
N LEU A 289 -1.19 -6.29 -7.33
CA LEU A 289 -2.45 -5.64 -6.96
C LEU A 289 -2.26 -4.12 -6.97
N LEU A 290 -1.17 -3.64 -6.37
CA LEU A 290 -0.76 -2.24 -6.32
C LEU A 290 0.78 -2.15 -6.36
N TYR A 291 1.31 -1.08 -6.92
CA TYR A 291 2.72 -0.74 -6.85
C TYR A 291 2.97 0.27 -5.74
N GLN A 292 4.12 0.19 -5.09
CA GLN A 292 4.54 1.15 -4.09
C GLN A 292 5.34 2.23 -4.81
N ASP A 293 4.76 3.41 -4.97
CA ASP A 293 5.52 4.54 -5.48
C ASP A 293 6.53 4.94 -4.43
N SER A 294 7.77 5.12 -4.85
CA SER A 294 8.79 5.74 -4.01
C SER A 294 9.23 7.01 -4.69
N SER A 295 9.67 7.99 -3.89
CA SER A 295 10.44 9.10 -4.45
C SER A 295 11.59 8.56 -5.32
N SER A 296 12.13 9.37 -6.24
CA SER A 296 13.14 8.91 -7.20
C SER A 296 14.37 8.22 -6.56
N SER A 297 14.64 8.48 -5.28
CA SER A 297 15.69 7.85 -4.47
C SER A 297 15.32 6.46 -3.89
N GLY A 298 14.03 6.11 -3.80
CA GLY A 298 13.54 4.82 -3.30
C GLY A 298 13.29 3.75 -4.37
N ASN A 299 13.24 4.16 -5.64
CA ASN A 299 13.11 3.27 -6.79
C ASN A 299 14.32 2.36 -6.96
N TYR A 300 14.11 1.13 -7.46
CA TYR A 300 15.24 0.24 -7.77
C TYR A 300 16.05 0.82 -8.93
N LYS A 301 17.37 0.59 -8.90
CA LYS A 301 18.29 1.05 -9.95
C LYS A 301 19.32 -0.03 -10.23
N THR A 302 19.17 -0.71 -11.35
CA THR A 302 20.13 -1.77 -11.72
C THR A 302 21.28 -1.21 -12.55
N ILE A 303 22.50 -1.61 -12.18
CA ILE A 303 23.74 -1.18 -12.82
C ILE A 303 24.64 -2.38 -13.11
N ALA A 304 25.47 -2.28 -14.16
CA ALA A 304 26.60 -3.16 -14.38
C ALA A 304 27.86 -2.47 -13.86
N VAL A 305 28.71 -3.19 -13.14
CA VAL A 305 29.86 -2.65 -12.45
C VAL A 305 31.11 -3.42 -12.88
N VAL A 306 32.19 -2.72 -13.16
CA VAL A 306 33.51 -3.29 -13.51
C VAL A 306 34.59 -2.65 -12.64
N LYS A 307 35.75 -3.28 -12.51
CA LYS A 307 36.90 -2.65 -11.85
C LYS A 307 37.39 -1.44 -12.64
N ASP A 308 37.72 -0.36 -11.94
CA ASP A 308 38.35 0.79 -12.56
C ASP A 308 39.70 0.40 -13.18
N GLY A 309 40.00 0.97 -14.34
CA GLY A 309 41.23 0.68 -15.09
C GLY A 309 41.29 -0.69 -15.77
N GLN A 310 40.23 -1.53 -15.74
CA GLN A 310 40.23 -2.84 -16.38
C GLN A 310 40.11 -2.73 -17.92
N PRO A 311 41.14 -3.10 -18.71
CA PRO A 311 41.13 -2.86 -20.16
C PRO A 311 40.30 -3.88 -20.95
N LEU A 312 39.95 -5.01 -20.32
CA LEU A 312 39.34 -6.17 -20.97
C LEU A 312 37.82 -6.08 -21.13
N VAL A 313 37.17 -5.20 -20.37
CA VAL A 313 35.70 -5.07 -20.35
C VAL A 313 35.35 -3.61 -20.62
N LYS A 314 34.94 -3.34 -21.86
CA LYS A 314 34.66 -1.98 -22.35
C LYS A 314 33.19 -1.73 -22.68
N ASN A 315 32.45 -2.79 -22.96
CA ASN A 315 31.03 -2.77 -23.33
C ASN A 315 30.41 -4.17 -23.20
N PHE A 316 29.10 -4.28 -23.38
CA PHE A 316 28.38 -5.55 -23.30
C PHE A 316 28.89 -6.64 -24.26
N LYS A 317 29.36 -6.29 -25.46
CA LYS A 317 29.91 -7.26 -26.41
C LYS A 317 31.20 -7.90 -25.89
N SER A 318 32.04 -7.12 -25.21
CA SER A 318 33.28 -7.61 -24.60
C SER A 318 33.08 -8.56 -23.41
N LEU A 319 31.83 -8.72 -22.92
CA LEU A 319 31.49 -9.70 -21.89
C LEU A 319 31.47 -11.15 -22.40
N GLN A 320 31.51 -11.35 -23.73
CA GLN A 320 31.59 -12.69 -24.28
C GLN A 320 32.86 -13.40 -23.79
N GLY A 321 32.69 -14.57 -23.17
CA GLY A 321 33.78 -15.34 -22.57
C GLY A 321 34.34 -14.75 -21.27
N LYS A 322 33.67 -13.78 -20.65
CA LYS A 322 34.04 -13.23 -19.33
C LYS A 322 33.24 -13.87 -18.20
N LYS A 323 33.70 -13.67 -16.97
CA LYS A 323 33.02 -14.11 -15.76
C LYS A 323 32.11 -13.01 -15.21
N ALA A 324 30.91 -13.35 -14.76
CA ALA A 324 29.95 -12.37 -14.22
C ALA A 324 29.47 -12.73 -12.80
N CYS A 325 29.22 -11.71 -11.99
CA CYS A 325 28.67 -11.84 -10.64
C CYS A 325 27.26 -11.25 -10.62
N PHE A 326 26.28 -11.98 -10.09
CA PHE A 326 24.91 -11.53 -9.94
C PHE A 326 24.47 -11.62 -8.49
N SER A 327 23.59 -10.72 -8.07
CA SER A 327 23.04 -10.73 -6.71
C SER A 327 22.28 -12.03 -6.41
N GLN A 328 21.45 -12.48 -7.35
CA GLN A 328 20.69 -13.73 -7.26
C GLN A 328 20.17 -14.15 -8.64
N TYR A 329 19.90 -15.45 -8.84
CA TYR A 329 19.10 -15.89 -9.98
C TYR A 329 17.69 -15.29 -9.92
N GLN A 330 17.16 -14.81 -11.06
CA GLN A 330 15.84 -14.17 -11.18
C GLN A 330 15.67 -12.79 -10.49
N SER A 331 16.74 -12.19 -9.93
CA SER A 331 16.69 -10.81 -9.44
C SER A 331 16.55 -9.78 -10.56
N LEU A 332 16.25 -8.51 -10.24
CA LEU A 332 16.17 -7.46 -11.26
C LEU A 332 17.50 -7.24 -11.96
N ALA A 333 18.63 -7.42 -11.28
CA ALA A 333 19.95 -7.35 -11.88
C ALA A 333 20.14 -8.40 -12.98
N TRP A 334 19.72 -9.64 -12.74
CA TRP A 334 19.72 -10.72 -13.72
C TRP A 334 18.78 -10.41 -14.90
N ILE A 335 17.54 -10.02 -14.62
CA ILE A 335 16.54 -9.69 -15.66
C ILE A 335 17.00 -8.49 -16.51
N SER A 336 17.66 -7.51 -15.90
CA SER A 336 18.20 -6.33 -16.60
C SER A 336 19.36 -6.69 -17.52
N PHE A 337 20.26 -7.57 -17.09
CA PHE A 337 21.30 -8.12 -17.95
C PHE A 337 20.70 -8.82 -19.18
N LEU A 338 19.69 -9.68 -18.99
CA LEU A 338 19.00 -10.36 -20.08
C LEU A 338 18.33 -9.37 -21.04
N ASN A 339 17.68 -8.33 -20.49
CA ASN A 339 17.00 -7.31 -21.29
C ASN A 339 17.97 -6.56 -22.20
N VAL A 340 19.08 -6.07 -21.62
CA VAL A 340 20.08 -5.29 -22.35
C VAL A 340 20.76 -6.14 -23.42
N THR A 341 21.20 -7.35 -23.07
CA THR A 341 21.85 -8.26 -24.03
C THR A 341 20.91 -8.73 -25.14
N LYS A 342 19.61 -8.93 -24.86
CA LYS A 342 18.58 -9.18 -25.89
C LYS A 342 18.39 -7.99 -26.82
N SER A 343 18.32 -6.77 -26.26
CA SER A 343 18.18 -5.55 -27.08
C SER A 343 19.38 -5.33 -28.01
N LEU A 344 20.59 -5.67 -27.55
CA LEU A 344 21.84 -5.58 -28.31
C LEU A 344 22.06 -6.79 -29.24
N LYS A 345 21.13 -7.74 -29.30
CA LYS A 345 21.22 -8.99 -30.09
C LYS A 345 22.44 -9.86 -29.74
N LEU A 346 22.91 -9.78 -28.50
CA LEU A 346 24.02 -10.60 -27.98
C LEU A 346 23.52 -11.97 -27.46
N LEU A 347 22.31 -11.99 -26.91
CA LEU A 347 21.61 -13.22 -26.54
C LEU A 347 20.42 -13.48 -27.50
N PRO A 348 20.06 -14.76 -27.72
CA PRO A 348 18.89 -15.12 -28.51
C PRO A 348 17.62 -14.51 -27.91
N ARG A 349 16.67 -14.17 -28.77
CA ARG A 349 15.37 -13.63 -28.34
C ARG A 349 14.43 -14.69 -27.77
N ARG A 350 14.73 -15.98 -27.98
CA ARG A 350 13.92 -17.13 -27.57
C ARG A 350 14.33 -17.63 -26.17
N CYS A 351 13.46 -18.45 -25.60
CA CYS A 351 13.63 -19.07 -24.29
C CYS A 351 14.90 -19.91 -24.11
N GLY A 352 15.25 -20.16 -22.84
CA GLY A 352 16.51 -20.79 -22.44
C GLY A 352 17.57 -19.77 -22.04
N TYR A 353 17.17 -18.71 -21.31
CA TYR A 353 18.05 -17.59 -20.97
C TYR A 353 19.28 -18.00 -20.16
N ALA A 354 19.12 -18.90 -19.18
CA ALA A 354 20.27 -19.43 -18.43
C ALA A 354 21.23 -20.20 -19.36
N LYS A 355 20.74 -21.12 -20.20
CA LYS A 355 21.57 -21.78 -21.22
C LYS A 355 22.26 -20.81 -22.17
N ALA A 356 21.57 -19.78 -22.63
CA ALA A 356 22.11 -18.76 -23.52
C ALA A 356 23.19 -17.92 -22.83
N ALA A 357 22.96 -17.48 -21.59
CA ALA A 357 23.94 -16.77 -20.79
C ALA A 357 25.16 -17.65 -20.48
N GLY A 358 24.96 -18.93 -20.18
CA GLY A 358 26.03 -19.90 -19.98
C GLY A 358 26.85 -20.17 -21.25
N SER A 359 26.28 -19.95 -22.44
CA SER A 359 27.03 -20.00 -23.70
C SER A 359 27.77 -18.70 -24.02
N PHE A 360 27.30 -17.58 -23.47
CA PHE A 360 27.86 -16.25 -23.68
C PHE A 360 28.99 -15.93 -22.70
N LEU A 361 28.85 -16.34 -21.44
CA LEU A 361 29.82 -16.13 -20.35
C LEU A 361 30.73 -17.36 -20.20
N SER A 362 32.00 -17.17 -19.83
CA SER A 362 32.88 -18.30 -19.49
C SER A 362 32.59 -18.90 -18.12
N GLY A 363 32.00 -18.11 -17.22
CA GLY A 363 31.45 -18.56 -15.96
C GLY A 363 30.62 -17.45 -15.30
N ALA A 364 29.85 -17.78 -14.28
CA ALA A 364 29.16 -16.79 -13.47
C ALA A 364 29.03 -17.24 -12.01
N CYS A 365 28.61 -16.31 -11.15
CA CYS A 365 27.97 -16.65 -9.90
C CYS A 365 26.51 -16.20 -9.94
N LEU A 366 25.58 -17.17 -9.91
CA LEU A 366 24.14 -16.98 -9.84
C LEU A 366 23.59 -17.73 -8.62
N PRO A 367 23.59 -17.11 -7.42
CA PRO A 367 23.07 -17.72 -6.21
C PRO A 367 21.63 -18.21 -6.38
N GLY A 368 21.34 -19.42 -5.86
CA GLY A 368 20.02 -20.05 -5.92
C GLY A 368 19.61 -20.67 -7.26
N LEU A 369 20.43 -20.60 -8.33
CA LEU A 369 20.10 -21.17 -9.65
C LEU A 369 19.71 -22.66 -9.56
N LYS A 370 20.47 -23.47 -8.83
CA LYS A 370 20.27 -24.92 -8.73
C LYS A 370 19.11 -25.31 -7.83
N THR A 371 18.69 -24.43 -6.92
CA THR A 371 17.44 -24.59 -6.15
C THR A 371 16.22 -24.53 -7.06
N PHE A 372 16.27 -23.70 -8.10
CA PHE A 372 15.19 -23.59 -9.08
C PHE A 372 15.22 -24.69 -10.13
N ASN A 373 16.39 -24.94 -10.73
CA ASN A 373 16.52 -25.97 -11.75
C ASN A 373 17.94 -26.54 -11.75
N GLN A 374 18.06 -27.79 -11.31
CA GLN A 374 19.34 -28.49 -11.22
C GLN A 374 19.98 -28.73 -12.60
N THR A 375 19.19 -28.73 -13.69
CA THR A 375 19.68 -28.99 -15.05
C THR A 375 20.30 -27.77 -15.74
N GLU A 376 20.29 -26.60 -15.10
CA GLU A 376 20.89 -25.39 -15.68
C GLU A 376 22.42 -25.48 -15.75
N PRO A 377 23.10 -24.75 -16.65
CA PRO A 377 24.53 -24.91 -16.88
C PRO A 377 25.39 -24.72 -15.62
N GLU A 378 26.32 -25.65 -15.37
CA GLU A 378 27.24 -25.59 -14.22
C GLU A 378 28.16 -24.36 -14.23
N ASN A 379 28.53 -23.88 -15.42
CA ASN A 379 29.42 -22.73 -15.53
C ASN A 379 28.80 -21.46 -14.94
N LEU A 380 27.47 -21.38 -14.85
CA LEU A 380 26.77 -20.27 -14.20
C LEU A 380 26.90 -20.25 -12.66
N CYS A 381 27.45 -21.32 -12.07
CA CYS A 381 27.78 -21.42 -10.65
C CYS A 381 29.30 -21.33 -10.38
N TYR A 382 30.14 -21.39 -11.43
CA TYR A 382 31.60 -21.55 -11.30
C TYR A 382 32.25 -20.48 -10.39
N ALA A 383 31.79 -19.24 -10.46
CA ALA A 383 32.38 -18.14 -9.70
C ALA A 383 31.79 -17.98 -8.29
N CYS A 384 30.77 -18.76 -7.92
CA CYS A 384 30.21 -18.75 -6.57
C CYS A 384 31.14 -19.42 -5.57
N LYS A 385 30.95 -19.09 -4.29
CA LYS A 385 31.58 -19.84 -3.20
C LYS A 385 30.70 -21.01 -2.80
N ALA A 386 31.30 -22.19 -2.63
CA ALA A 386 30.65 -23.38 -2.05
C ALA A 386 29.22 -23.63 -2.57
N ASP A 387 28.26 -23.89 -1.68
CA ASP A 387 26.88 -24.31 -1.98
C ASP A 387 25.89 -23.16 -2.23
N GLU A 388 26.38 -21.94 -2.49
CA GLU A 388 25.54 -20.76 -2.76
C GLU A 388 24.60 -20.95 -3.95
N CYS A 389 25.05 -21.69 -4.97
CA CYS A 389 24.23 -21.98 -6.13
C CYS A 389 23.01 -22.85 -5.78
N TYR A 390 23.08 -23.59 -4.66
CA TYR A 390 22.01 -24.40 -4.08
C TYR A 390 21.19 -23.66 -3.02
N GLY A 391 21.40 -22.34 -2.87
CA GLY A 391 20.69 -21.51 -1.92
C GLY A 391 21.23 -21.61 -0.49
N GLN A 392 22.41 -22.22 -0.30
CA GLN A 392 23.05 -22.39 0.99
C GLN A 392 24.28 -21.47 1.09
N GLY A 393 24.02 -20.17 1.21
CA GLY A 393 25.07 -19.17 1.46
C GLY A 393 25.48 -19.12 2.94
N ILE A 394 26.77 -18.97 3.22
CA ILE A 394 27.27 -18.74 4.58
C ILE A 394 27.22 -17.22 4.87
N PRO A 395 26.49 -16.77 5.91
CA PRO A 395 26.44 -15.35 6.28
C PRO A 395 27.85 -14.76 6.46
N GLY A 396 28.10 -13.59 5.86
CA GLY A 396 29.38 -12.87 5.97
C GLY A 396 30.52 -13.39 5.08
N ASN A 397 30.38 -14.55 4.42
CA ASN A 397 31.36 -15.06 3.46
C ASN A 397 30.69 -15.51 2.16
N SER A 398 29.64 -14.78 1.74
CA SER A 398 28.85 -15.15 0.57
C SER A 398 28.89 -14.13 -0.58
N TYR A 399 28.76 -14.62 -1.81
CA TYR A 399 28.50 -13.80 -3.01
C TYR A 399 27.01 -13.58 -3.29
N THR A 400 26.14 -13.93 -2.34
CA THR A 400 24.69 -13.67 -2.42
C THR A 400 24.34 -12.22 -2.10
N GLY A 401 23.37 -11.65 -2.83
CA GLY A 401 22.92 -10.27 -2.70
C GLY A 401 23.84 -9.26 -3.40
N ASP A 402 23.41 -8.01 -3.46
CA ASP A 402 24.12 -6.96 -4.22
C ASP A 402 25.53 -6.68 -3.67
N TYR A 403 25.69 -6.67 -2.34
CA TYR A 403 27.02 -6.55 -1.73
C TYR A 403 27.89 -7.78 -2.03
N GLY A 404 27.31 -8.99 -1.98
CA GLY A 404 28.01 -10.23 -2.33
C GLY A 404 28.50 -10.26 -3.77
N ALA A 405 27.70 -9.75 -4.71
CA ALA A 405 28.11 -9.62 -6.11
C ALA A 405 29.29 -8.64 -6.28
N LEU A 406 29.35 -7.54 -5.51
CA LEU A 406 30.51 -6.66 -5.48
C LEU A 406 31.75 -7.34 -4.88
N LEU A 407 31.59 -8.19 -3.86
CA LEU A 407 32.70 -8.99 -3.30
C LEU A 407 33.21 -10.04 -4.31
N CYS A 408 32.33 -10.61 -5.12
CA CYS A 408 32.68 -11.51 -6.22
C CYS A 408 33.52 -10.81 -7.29
N LEU A 409 33.19 -9.57 -7.61
CA LEU A 409 33.99 -8.75 -8.51
C LEU A 409 35.33 -8.35 -7.87
N SER A 410 35.31 -7.83 -6.65
CA SER A 410 36.51 -7.31 -5.97
C SER A 410 37.57 -8.39 -5.79
N SER A 411 37.16 -9.62 -5.45
CA SER A 411 38.05 -10.78 -5.31
C SER A 411 38.70 -11.26 -6.62
N GLY A 412 38.19 -10.81 -7.77
CA GLY A 412 38.60 -11.31 -9.09
C GLY A 412 37.95 -12.63 -9.50
N ALA A 413 36.92 -13.09 -8.78
CA ALA A 413 36.14 -14.25 -9.21
C ALA A 413 35.30 -13.94 -10.46
N GLY A 414 34.85 -12.69 -10.61
CA GLY A 414 34.21 -12.17 -11.81
C GLY A 414 34.92 -10.97 -12.44
N ASP A 415 34.59 -10.69 -13.69
CA ASP A 415 35.05 -9.53 -14.47
C ASP A 415 34.03 -8.37 -14.47
N VAL A 416 32.76 -8.66 -14.17
CA VAL A 416 31.65 -7.71 -14.09
C VAL A 416 30.68 -8.14 -12.98
N ALA A 417 30.06 -7.20 -12.29
CA ALA A 417 28.95 -7.46 -11.38
C ALA A 417 27.68 -6.75 -11.83
N PHE A 418 26.52 -7.39 -11.67
CA PHE A 418 25.21 -6.81 -11.89
C PHE A 418 24.49 -6.70 -10.56
N ILE A 419 24.10 -5.49 -10.19
CA ILE A 419 23.51 -5.19 -8.88
C ILE A 419 22.33 -4.22 -9.00
N ASN A 420 21.44 -4.28 -8.02
CA ASN A 420 20.53 -3.21 -7.67
C ASN A 420 21.23 -2.28 -6.65
N TYR A 421 21.66 -1.12 -7.12
CA TYR A 421 22.39 -0.13 -6.30
C TYR A 421 21.58 0.31 -5.06
N LYS A 422 20.24 0.33 -5.16
CA LYS A 422 19.37 0.77 -4.06
C LYS A 422 19.54 -0.06 -2.79
N ASN A 423 19.84 -1.35 -2.94
CA ASN A 423 20.00 -2.30 -1.82
C ASN A 423 21.32 -2.07 -1.04
N LEU A 424 22.19 -1.19 -1.54
CA LEU A 424 23.43 -0.79 -0.88
C LEU A 424 23.28 0.52 -0.10
N LEU A 425 22.13 1.18 -0.20
CA LEU A 425 21.86 2.43 0.53
C LEU A 425 21.34 2.14 1.94
N ASP A 426 21.75 2.97 2.88
CA ASP A 426 21.17 3.02 4.21
C ASP A 426 19.79 3.71 4.21
N SER A 427 19.20 3.86 5.40
CA SER A 427 17.87 4.46 5.52
C SER A 427 17.81 5.96 5.23
N GLU A 428 18.95 6.65 5.17
CA GLU A 428 19.04 8.06 4.78
C GLU A 428 19.33 8.21 3.27
N GLY A 429 19.42 7.09 2.54
CA GLY A 429 19.76 7.08 1.13
C GLY A 429 21.26 7.26 0.85
N SER A 430 22.10 7.22 1.89
CA SER A 430 23.56 7.25 1.76
C SER A 430 24.09 5.84 1.53
N LEU A 431 25.19 5.72 0.80
CA LEU A 431 25.77 4.41 0.53
C LEU A 431 26.35 3.83 1.81
N SER A 432 25.91 2.62 2.18
CA SER A 432 26.39 1.90 3.38
C SER A 432 27.84 1.41 3.27
N LEU A 433 28.48 1.62 2.11
CA LEU A 433 29.84 1.19 1.79
C LEU A 433 30.80 2.37 1.81
N HIS A 434 32.04 2.13 2.26
CA HIS A 434 33.09 3.12 2.21
C HIS A 434 33.35 3.61 0.79
N LYS A 435 33.44 4.93 0.62
CA LYS A 435 33.66 5.60 -0.67
C LYS A 435 34.91 5.08 -1.39
N ASP A 436 35.98 4.76 -0.66
CA ASP A 436 37.22 4.24 -1.24
C ASP A 436 37.02 2.87 -1.90
N PHE A 437 36.21 1.99 -1.29
CA PHE A 437 35.87 0.70 -1.90
C PHE A 437 35.06 0.90 -3.18
N VAL A 438 34.09 1.80 -3.15
CA VAL A 438 33.17 2.06 -4.26
C VAL A 438 33.91 2.72 -5.44
N ASN A 439 34.86 3.60 -5.15
CA ASN A 439 35.72 4.24 -6.14
C ASN A 439 36.70 3.27 -6.83
N THR A 440 36.82 2.02 -6.37
CA THR A 440 37.59 0.99 -7.11
C THR A 440 36.84 0.46 -8.34
N PHE A 441 35.60 0.91 -8.56
CA PHE A 441 34.73 0.44 -9.63
C PHE A 441 34.28 1.57 -10.56
N ARG A 442 33.79 1.19 -11.74
CA ARG A 442 33.03 2.04 -12.66
C ARG A 442 31.74 1.37 -13.08
N VAL A 443 30.74 2.18 -13.44
CA VAL A 443 29.49 1.69 -14.02
C VAL A 443 29.65 1.51 -15.53
N MET A 444 29.20 0.38 -16.05
CA MET A 444 28.96 0.17 -17.47
C MET A 444 27.50 0.53 -17.78
N CYS A 445 27.34 1.60 -18.56
CA CYS A 445 26.05 2.13 -18.94
C CYS A 445 25.32 1.23 -19.93
N ARG A 446 23.98 1.33 -19.97
CA ARG A 446 23.12 0.56 -20.89
C ARG A 446 23.48 0.70 -22.37
N ASN A 447 23.96 1.88 -22.79
CA ASN A 447 24.43 2.14 -24.15
C ASN A 447 25.80 1.48 -24.48
N GLY A 448 26.43 0.85 -23.48
CA GLY A 448 27.73 0.19 -23.59
C GLY A 448 28.94 1.08 -23.28
N SER A 449 28.77 2.36 -22.93
CA SER A 449 29.87 3.21 -22.45
C SER A 449 30.22 2.92 -20.98
N LEU A 450 31.41 3.31 -20.55
CA LEU A 450 31.78 3.33 -19.13
C LEU A 450 31.51 4.73 -18.54
N SER A 451 31.18 4.79 -17.26
CA SER A 451 31.03 6.04 -16.52
C SER A 451 32.31 6.86 -16.58
N GLN A 452 32.17 8.20 -16.66
CA GLN A 452 33.32 9.10 -16.75
C GLN A 452 34.17 9.06 -15.48
N SER A 453 33.51 9.01 -14.32
CA SER A 453 34.13 8.94 -13.01
C SER A 453 33.98 7.55 -12.38
N PRO A 454 34.94 7.10 -11.54
CA PRO A 454 34.75 5.96 -10.67
C PRO A 454 33.62 6.17 -9.65
N GLY A 455 33.09 5.05 -9.14
CA GLY A 455 31.94 5.00 -8.25
C GLY A 455 30.62 4.69 -8.98
N PHE A 456 29.52 4.88 -8.26
CA PHE A 456 28.15 4.51 -8.72
C PHE A 456 27.25 5.71 -9.00
N ASP A 457 27.79 6.93 -8.89
CA ASP A 457 27.04 8.15 -9.18
C ASP A 457 26.94 8.34 -10.70
N VAL A 458 25.79 7.95 -11.26
CA VAL A 458 25.49 8.01 -12.68
C VAL A 458 24.06 8.51 -12.90
N ASP A 459 23.83 9.13 -14.05
CA ASP A 459 22.50 9.53 -14.47
C ASP A 459 21.59 8.32 -14.76
N ASP A 460 20.27 8.59 -14.80
CA ASP A 460 19.28 7.55 -15.06
C ASP A 460 19.40 6.94 -16.48
N ALA A 461 20.02 7.66 -17.44
CA ALA A 461 20.26 7.17 -18.79
C ALA A 461 21.38 6.10 -18.85
N CYS A 462 22.27 6.08 -17.87
CA CYS A 462 23.29 5.07 -17.72
C CYS A 462 22.75 3.76 -17.12
N LEU A 463 21.66 3.81 -16.35
CA LEU A 463 21.08 2.64 -15.67
C LEU A 463 20.65 1.54 -16.66
N LEU A 464 20.78 0.27 -16.26
CA LEU A 464 20.29 -0.85 -17.08
C LEU A 464 18.77 -0.88 -17.06
N SER A 465 18.19 -0.66 -15.89
CA SER A 465 16.76 -0.45 -15.69
C SER A 465 16.50 0.21 -14.33
N ALA A 466 15.37 0.90 -14.23
CA ALA A 466 14.85 1.50 -13.01
C ALA A 466 13.32 1.43 -13.01
N GLY A 467 12.72 1.51 -11.82
CA GLY A 467 11.26 1.43 -11.64
C GLY A 467 10.87 1.42 -10.17
N VAL A 468 9.60 1.11 -9.90
CA VAL A 468 9.02 1.13 -8.55
C VAL A 468 9.79 0.30 -7.52
N GLY A 469 9.90 0.77 -6.28
CA GLY A 469 10.67 0.10 -5.23
C GLY A 469 10.09 -1.26 -4.82
N GLY A 470 8.76 -1.38 -4.76
CA GLY A 470 8.07 -2.60 -4.37
C GLY A 470 6.65 -2.72 -4.92
N GLU A 471 6.00 -3.83 -4.59
CA GLU A 471 4.63 -4.12 -5.01
C GLU A 471 3.88 -4.96 -3.97
N ILE A 472 2.57 -4.82 -3.93
CA ILE A 472 1.67 -5.70 -3.19
C ILE A 472 1.13 -6.69 -4.19
N VAL A 473 1.36 -7.97 -3.96
CA VAL A 473 0.96 -9.03 -4.90
C VAL A 473 -0.17 -9.87 -4.34
N THR A 474 -0.93 -10.44 -5.26
CA THR A 474 -2.06 -11.33 -4.99
C THR A 474 -2.23 -12.34 -6.13
N LYS A 475 -3.09 -13.34 -5.92
CA LYS A 475 -3.57 -14.22 -6.99
C LYS A 475 -4.80 -13.57 -7.65
N LYS A 476 -4.99 -13.79 -8.95
CA LYS A 476 -6.18 -13.27 -9.64
C LYS A 476 -7.45 -13.84 -9.01
N SER A 477 -8.27 -12.99 -8.42
CA SER A 477 -9.52 -13.37 -7.75
C SER A 477 -10.58 -12.28 -7.86
N ARG A 478 -11.85 -12.64 -7.61
CA ARG A 478 -12.97 -11.68 -7.57
C ARG A 478 -12.85 -10.66 -6.42
N TRP A 479 -12.04 -11.00 -5.41
CA TRP A 479 -11.82 -10.19 -4.21
C TRP A 479 -10.74 -9.11 -4.39
N ASN A 480 -10.01 -9.13 -5.51
CA ASN A 480 -8.92 -8.18 -5.75
C ASN A 480 -9.42 -6.74 -5.69
N ARG A 481 -10.63 -6.47 -6.19
CA ARG A 481 -11.25 -5.15 -6.08
C ARG A 481 -11.43 -4.70 -4.63
N ASP A 482 -11.91 -5.59 -3.76
CA ASP A 482 -12.13 -5.26 -2.36
C ASP A 482 -10.78 -5.05 -1.63
N ALA A 483 -9.76 -5.84 -1.97
CA ALA A 483 -8.40 -5.66 -1.47
C ALA A 483 -7.76 -4.35 -1.96
N THR A 484 -7.95 -3.99 -3.25
CA THR A 484 -7.50 -2.71 -3.81
C THR A 484 -8.13 -1.53 -3.08
N GLN A 485 -9.46 -1.55 -2.89
CA GLN A 485 -10.15 -0.45 -2.20
C GLN A 485 -9.76 -0.35 -0.73
N LEU A 486 -9.53 -1.48 -0.05
CA LEU A 486 -8.97 -1.50 1.31
C LEU A 486 -7.60 -0.81 1.34
N LEU A 487 -6.69 -1.18 0.44
CA LEU A 487 -5.33 -0.66 0.41
C LEU A 487 -5.25 0.81 0.03
N LEU A 488 -6.04 1.26 -0.96
CA LEU A 488 -6.14 2.67 -1.31
C LEU A 488 -6.71 3.48 -0.14
N LYS A 489 -7.69 2.95 0.59
CA LYS A 489 -8.22 3.65 1.77
C LYS A 489 -7.23 3.68 2.93
N ILE A 490 -6.39 2.64 3.07
CA ILE A 490 -5.25 2.63 3.99
C ILE A 490 -4.24 3.71 3.60
N ASP A 491 -3.94 3.88 2.31
CA ASP A 491 -3.05 4.94 1.82
C ASP A 491 -3.63 6.34 2.11
N ASP A 492 -4.91 6.56 1.80
CA ASP A 492 -5.61 7.82 2.06
C ASP A 492 -5.62 8.20 3.56
N CYS A 493 -5.79 7.22 4.44
CA CYS A 493 -5.97 7.46 5.88
C CYS A 493 -4.67 7.39 6.70
N PHE A 494 -3.68 6.62 6.25
CA PHE A 494 -2.48 6.26 7.03
C PHE A 494 -1.17 6.39 6.23
N GLY A 495 -1.21 6.84 4.98
CA GLY A 495 -0.06 6.98 4.07
C GLY A 495 0.88 8.14 4.41
N ALA A 496 1.71 8.55 3.44
CA ALA A 496 2.74 9.58 3.65
C ALA A 496 2.18 11.01 3.63
N PHE A 497 1.20 11.27 2.76
CA PHE A 497 0.59 12.58 2.60
C PHE A 497 -0.63 12.74 3.51
N LEU A 498 -0.39 12.70 4.81
CA LEU A 498 -1.41 13.12 5.77
C LEU A 498 -1.50 14.64 5.69
N ASN A 499 -2.54 15.13 5.04
CA ASN A 499 -2.98 16.51 5.25
C ASN A 499 -3.42 16.59 6.72
N ASN A 500 -2.57 17.18 7.55
CA ASN A 500 -2.71 17.36 9.00
C ASN A 500 -2.27 16.17 9.87
N ASP A 501 -1.76 16.50 11.05
CA ASP A 501 -1.26 15.65 12.15
C ASP A 501 -2.32 14.65 12.73
N GLU A 502 -3.21 14.12 11.91
CA GLU A 502 -4.39 13.30 12.27
C GLU A 502 -4.13 11.78 12.23
N GLY A 503 -3.06 11.32 11.58
CA GLY A 503 -2.74 9.90 11.47
C GLY A 503 -2.51 9.24 12.84
N VAL A 504 -3.37 8.30 13.21
CA VAL A 504 -3.15 7.41 14.38
C VAL A 504 -1.97 6.46 14.13
N LEU A 505 -1.66 6.22 12.86
CA LEU A 505 -0.61 5.32 12.40
C LEU A 505 0.01 5.86 11.10
N HIS A 506 1.34 5.96 11.04
CA HIS A 506 2.08 6.22 9.80
C HIS A 506 2.52 4.88 9.21
N VAL A 507 1.79 4.38 8.21
CA VAL A 507 1.90 2.98 7.78
C VAL A 507 3.22 2.68 7.04
N TYR A 508 3.82 3.68 6.39
CA TYR A 508 5.10 3.53 5.69
C TYR A 508 6.32 3.70 6.59
N GLU A 509 6.19 4.36 7.75
CA GLU A 509 7.33 4.63 8.61
C GLU A 509 7.90 3.39 9.31
N LYS A 510 9.09 3.57 9.88
CA LYS A 510 9.76 2.56 10.71
C LYS A 510 8.88 2.24 11.92
N PHE A 511 8.75 0.95 12.23
CA PHE A 511 8.07 0.50 13.45
C PHE A 511 9.13 -0.09 14.40
N GLN A 512 9.24 0.48 15.61
CA GLN A 512 10.30 0.16 16.58
C GLN A 512 11.71 0.18 15.93
N ASN A 513 12.04 1.29 15.26
CA ASN A 513 13.29 1.52 14.53
C ASN A 513 13.58 0.56 13.36
N THR A 514 12.65 -0.33 13.01
CA THR A 514 12.79 -1.26 11.88
C THR A 514 11.90 -0.80 10.72
N GLY A 515 12.51 -0.60 9.56
CA GLY A 515 11.82 -0.24 8.32
C GLY A 515 11.38 -1.46 7.52
N ASN A 516 10.71 -1.20 6.39
CA ASN A 516 10.34 -2.20 5.38
C ASN A 516 9.45 -3.32 5.94
N LEU A 517 8.49 -2.93 6.78
CA LEU A 517 7.51 -3.82 7.40
C LEU A 517 6.15 -3.53 6.75
N LEU A 518 5.55 -4.55 6.12
CA LEU A 518 4.35 -4.51 5.26
C LEU A 518 4.57 -3.77 3.94
N PHE A 519 5.09 -2.55 4.05
CA PHE A 519 5.43 -1.66 2.95
C PHE A 519 6.90 -1.23 3.06
N GLN A 520 7.48 -0.80 1.95
CA GLN A 520 8.80 -0.17 1.96
C GLN A 520 8.73 1.17 2.68
N SER A 521 9.80 1.49 3.40
CA SER A 521 9.87 2.75 4.16
C SER A 521 9.98 3.98 3.26
N THR A 522 10.35 3.78 2.00
CA THR A 522 10.44 4.84 0.97
C THR A 522 9.14 5.07 0.23
N THR A 523 8.07 4.34 0.58
CA THR A 523 6.76 4.47 -0.08
C THR A 523 6.15 5.83 0.24
N VAL A 524 5.65 6.50 -0.79
CA VAL A 524 4.93 7.78 -0.67
C VAL A 524 3.45 7.64 -1.02
N SER A 525 3.10 6.71 -1.91
CA SER A 525 1.72 6.41 -2.31
C SER A 525 1.61 5.02 -2.93
N LEU A 526 0.39 4.53 -3.09
CA LEU A 526 0.09 3.30 -3.82
C LEU A 526 -0.45 3.61 -5.23
N LEU A 527 0.08 2.91 -6.23
CA LEU A 527 -0.29 3.09 -7.64
C LEU A 527 -1.03 1.88 -8.19
N LEU A 528 -2.06 2.15 -8.98
CA LEU A 528 -2.80 1.12 -9.69
C LEU A 528 -1.97 0.54 -10.85
N PRO A 529 -2.02 -0.78 -11.09
CA PRO A 529 -1.33 -1.38 -12.23
C PRO A 529 -1.76 -0.86 -13.60
N GLU A 530 -2.99 -0.37 -13.70
CA GLU A 530 -3.60 0.19 -14.92
C GLU A 530 -3.23 1.66 -15.17
N ASP A 531 -2.61 2.34 -14.20
CA ASP A 531 -2.26 3.75 -14.35
C ASP A 531 -1.03 3.90 -15.27
N GLU A 532 -1.26 4.34 -16.50
CA GLU A 532 -0.22 4.54 -17.50
C GLU A 532 0.57 5.84 -17.30
N ASN A 533 0.17 6.73 -16.38
CA ASN A 533 0.83 8.01 -16.17
C ASN A 533 2.18 7.88 -15.44
N TYR A 534 2.51 6.70 -14.92
CA TYR A 534 3.72 6.45 -14.14
C TYR A 534 4.76 5.67 -14.94
N ASP A 535 5.76 6.39 -15.47
CA ASP A 535 6.87 5.83 -16.26
C ASP A 535 7.65 4.74 -15.50
N SER A 536 7.78 4.86 -14.17
CA SER A 536 8.45 3.89 -13.30
C SER A 536 7.71 2.54 -13.27
N VAL A 537 6.37 2.56 -13.19
CA VAL A 537 5.49 1.39 -13.25
C VAL A 537 5.56 0.76 -14.63
N ASN A 538 5.44 1.56 -15.69
CA ASN A 538 5.49 1.08 -17.07
C ASN A 538 6.83 0.43 -17.41
N SER A 539 7.94 1.05 -17.00
CA SER A 539 9.29 0.53 -17.20
C SER A 539 9.49 -0.80 -16.47
N TYR A 540 9.01 -0.90 -15.23
CA TYR A 540 9.06 -2.13 -14.45
C TYR A 540 8.23 -3.24 -15.09
N LYS A 541 6.96 -2.97 -15.46
CA LYS A 541 6.10 -3.93 -16.17
C LYS A 541 6.73 -4.41 -17.48
N ALA A 542 7.33 -3.50 -18.25
CA ALA A 542 8.01 -3.85 -19.49
C ALA A 542 9.23 -4.75 -19.26
N LEU A 543 10.01 -4.50 -18.20
CA LEU A 543 11.14 -5.34 -17.82
C LEU A 543 10.69 -6.76 -17.44
N LEU A 544 9.63 -6.88 -16.65
CA LEU A 544 9.10 -8.17 -16.20
C LEU A 544 8.42 -9.00 -17.30
N LYS A 545 8.02 -8.36 -18.41
CA LYS A 545 7.45 -9.02 -19.60
C LYS A 545 8.49 -9.76 -20.46
N LEU A 546 9.77 -9.79 -20.07
CA LEU A 546 10.77 -10.68 -20.67
C LEU A 546 10.16 -12.09 -20.74
N GLU A 547 9.80 -12.51 -21.96
CA GLU A 547 8.90 -13.63 -22.27
C GLU A 547 8.97 -14.71 -21.20
N THR A 548 7.90 -14.83 -20.41
CA THR A 548 7.77 -15.92 -19.44
C THR A 548 7.89 -17.21 -20.23
N CYS A 549 9.03 -17.85 -20.09
CA CYS A 549 9.31 -19.10 -20.76
C CYS A 549 8.50 -20.20 -20.10
N SER A 550 7.20 -20.26 -20.42
CA SER A 550 6.40 -21.41 -20.05
C SER A 550 6.97 -22.60 -20.79
N GLN A 551 7.63 -23.52 -20.09
CA GLN A 551 7.90 -24.87 -20.61
C GLN A 551 6.61 -25.69 -20.78
N ALA A 552 5.43 -25.07 -20.79
CA ALA A 552 4.14 -25.73 -20.94
C ALA A 552 3.78 -26.09 -22.40
N ALA A 553 4.61 -25.72 -23.40
CA ALA A 553 4.32 -26.02 -24.80
C ALA A 553 4.91 -27.35 -25.32
N ALA A 554 5.63 -28.12 -24.51
CA ALA A 554 6.34 -29.32 -24.99
C ALA A 554 5.70 -30.68 -24.59
N ILE A 555 4.65 -30.73 -23.77
CA ILE A 555 4.06 -32.01 -23.32
C ILE A 555 2.67 -32.30 -23.93
N LEU A 556 2.01 -31.33 -24.56
CA LEU A 556 0.67 -31.54 -25.16
C LEU A 556 0.64 -32.20 -26.55
N ASN A 557 1.80 -32.47 -27.18
CA ASN A 557 1.85 -33.08 -28.52
C ASN A 557 2.23 -34.57 -28.56
N ILE A 558 2.42 -35.23 -27.42
CA ILE A 558 2.70 -36.69 -27.38
C ILE A 558 1.43 -37.50 -27.05
N HIS A 559 0.44 -36.92 -26.37
CA HIS A 559 -0.82 -37.64 -26.09
C HIS A 559 -1.78 -37.73 -27.28
N HIS A 560 -1.78 -36.77 -28.21
CA HIS A 560 -2.69 -36.82 -29.37
C HIS A 560 -2.23 -37.78 -30.47
N THR A 561 -0.91 -37.97 -30.67
CA THR A 561 -0.39 -38.92 -31.67
C THR A 561 -0.48 -40.37 -31.18
N VAL A 562 -0.31 -40.61 -29.87
CA VAL A 562 -0.46 -41.96 -29.29
C VAL A 562 -1.93 -42.36 -29.20
N LEU A 563 -2.86 -41.46 -28.86
CA LEU A 563 -4.30 -41.79 -28.88
C LEU A 563 -4.83 -42.05 -30.29
N PHE A 564 -4.36 -41.31 -31.31
CA PHE A 564 -4.81 -41.53 -32.69
C PHE A 564 -4.29 -42.85 -33.27
N ALA A 565 -3.07 -43.26 -32.91
CA ALA A 565 -2.51 -44.55 -33.32
C ALA A 565 -3.24 -45.74 -32.67
N VAL A 566 -3.66 -45.61 -31.41
CA VAL A 566 -4.41 -46.67 -30.70
C VAL A 566 -5.86 -46.78 -31.20
N LEU A 567 -6.51 -45.66 -31.55
CA LEU A 567 -7.86 -45.67 -32.14
C LEU A 567 -7.90 -46.25 -33.57
N LEU A 568 -6.86 -46.06 -34.37
CA LEU A 568 -6.78 -46.68 -35.71
C LEU A 568 -6.48 -48.19 -35.64
N ALA A 569 -5.80 -48.67 -34.61
CA ALA A 569 -5.53 -50.08 -34.41
C ALA A 569 -6.78 -50.87 -33.94
N THR A 570 -7.63 -50.26 -33.09
CA THR A 570 -8.86 -50.91 -32.60
C THR A 570 -9.99 -50.93 -33.63
N VAL A 571 -10.10 -49.92 -34.50
CA VAL A 571 -11.10 -49.92 -35.60
C VAL A 571 -10.77 -50.98 -36.67
N ARG A 572 -9.48 -51.32 -36.87
CA ARG A 572 -9.07 -52.36 -37.83
C ARG A 572 -9.33 -53.80 -37.37
N GLN A 573 -9.56 -54.02 -36.06
CA GLN A 573 -9.93 -55.32 -35.49
C GLN A 573 -11.44 -55.57 -35.39
N ILE A 574 -12.27 -54.56 -35.69
CA ILE A 574 -13.75 -54.66 -35.65
C ILE A 574 -14.34 -54.81 -37.06
N ILE A 575 -13.54 -54.68 -38.13
CA ILE A 575 -13.98 -54.77 -39.54
C ILE A 575 -13.19 -55.85 -40.32
N LEU A 576 -12.83 -56.96 -39.67
CA LEU A 576 -12.33 -58.17 -40.34
C LEU A 576 -12.97 -59.43 -39.76
#